data_AF-A0AAW6GYG1-F1
#
_entry.id   AF-A0AAW6GYG1-F1
#
_cell.length_a   1.000
_cell.length_b   1.000
_cell.length_c   1.000
_cell.angle_alpha   90.00
_cell.angle_beta   90.00
_cell.angle_gamma   90.00
#
_symmetry.space_group_name_H-M   'P 1'
#
loop_
_entity.id
_entity.type
_entity.pdbx_description
1 polymer ?
#
loop_
_entity_poly.entity_id
_entity_poly.type
_entity_poly.pdbx_seq_one_letter_code
_entity_poly.pdbx_strand_id
1 'polypeptide(L)' 'GKAKAISSGDFVRKYKLQSASSVSSAVKGLLEKDFITYDKGIYQVYDQFFQLWLQRNKL' A
#
# COMPACT_ATOMS: atom_id res chain seq x y z
N GLY A 1 -7.56 4.45 1.73
CA GLY A 1 -6.84 5.10 0.62
C GLY A 1 -6.63 4.11 -0.51
N LYS A 2 -6.46 4.55 -1.77
CA LYS A 2 -6.31 3.69 -2.96
C LYS A 2 -4.98 3.97 -3.68
N ALA A 3 -4.30 2.93 -4.15
CA ALA A 3 -3.03 3.05 -4.87
C ALA A 3 -3.00 2.17 -6.13
N LYS A 4 -2.28 2.61 -7.16
CA LYS A 4 -2.06 1.91 -8.44
C LYS A 4 -0.59 2.01 -8.83
N ALA A 5 -0.12 1.10 -9.68
CA ALA A 5 1.24 1.12 -10.25
C ALA A 5 2.34 1.31 -9.19
N ILE A 6 2.21 0.61 -8.05
CA ILE A 6 3.03 0.82 -6.84
C ILE A 6 4.53 0.54 -7.04
N SER A 7 4.88 -0.28 -8.03
CA SER A 7 6.27 -0.61 -8.39
C SER A 7 6.83 0.28 -9.49
N SER A 8 6.05 1.24 -10.00
CA SER A 8 6.55 2.18 -11.02
C SER A 8 7.58 3.15 -10.44
N GLY A 9 8.55 3.56 -11.26
CA GLY A 9 9.57 4.53 -10.85
C GLY A 9 8.96 5.84 -10.36
N ASP A 10 7.88 6.30 -10.99
CA ASP A 10 7.16 7.51 -10.57
C ASP A 10 6.52 7.37 -9.20
N PHE A 11 5.93 6.20 -8.89
CA PHE A 11 5.36 5.93 -7.56
C PHE A 11 6.46 5.92 -6.50
N VAL A 12 7.55 5.18 -6.75
CA VAL A 12 8.69 5.07 -5.83
C VAL A 12 9.28 6.45 -5.53
N ARG A 13 9.49 7.28 -6.56
CA ARG A 13 10.02 8.64 -6.42
C ARG A 13 9.04 9.57 -5.69
N LYS A 14 7.75 9.54 -6.05
CA LYS A 14 6.71 10.40 -5.44
C LYS A 14 6.63 10.19 -3.93
N TYR A 15 6.71 8.94 -3.48
CA TYR A 15 6.60 8.58 -2.06
C TYR A 15 7.96 8.37 -1.39
N LYS A 16 9.07 8.72 -2.07
CA LYS A 16 10.45 8.61 -1.56
C LYS A 16 10.78 7.21 -0.99
N LEU A 17 10.29 6.17 -1.66
CA LEU A 17 10.50 4.78 -1.28
C LEU A 17 11.86 4.29 -1.78
N GLN A 18 12.42 3.26 -1.13
CA GLN A 18 13.77 2.79 -1.41
C GLN A 18 13.94 2.25 -2.83
N SER A 19 13.06 1.36 -3.26
CA SER A 19 13.10 0.76 -4.60
C SER A 19 11.79 0.07 -4.95
N ALA A 20 11.56 -0.20 -6.24
CA ALA A 20 10.40 -0.96 -6.69
C ALA A 20 10.35 -2.39 -6.11
N SER A 21 11.50 -3.05 -5.93
CA SER A 21 11.55 -4.38 -5.34
C SER A 21 11.19 -4.36 -3.85
N SER A 22 11.68 -3.37 -3.11
CA SER A 22 11.33 -3.17 -1.69
C SER A 22 9.82 -2.95 -1.53
N VAL A 23 9.21 -2.13 -2.39
CA VAL A 23 7.75 -1.95 -2.41
C VAL A 23 7.02 -3.26 -2.69
N SER A 24 7.48 -4.04 -3.68
CA SER A 24 6.86 -5.31 -4.06
C SER A 24 6.93 -6.33 -2.92
N SER A 25 8.07 -6.43 -2.23
CA SER A 25 8.26 -7.30 -1.06
C SER A 25 7.36 -6.89 0.11
N ALA A 26 7.28 -5.59 0.41
CA ALA A 26 6.41 -5.08 1.48
C ALA A 26 4.93 -5.35 1.20
N VAL A 27 4.49 -5.09 -0.04
CA VAL A 27 3.09 -5.34 -0.44
C VAL A 27 2.74 -6.81 -0.38
N LYS A 28 3.65 -7.72 -0.75
CA LYS A 28 3.42 -9.16 -0.57
C LYS A 28 3.11 -9.51 0.89
N GLY A 29 3.93 -9.03 1.83
CA GLY A 29 3.70 -9.28 3.26
C GLY A 29 2.43 -8.61 3.82
N LEU A 30 2.00 -7.48 3.25
CA LEU A 30 0.76 -6.81 3.64
C LEU A 30 -0.49 -7.53 3.11
N LEU A 31 -0.42 -8.11 1.91
CA LEU A 31 -1.48 -8.94 1.34
C LEU A 31 -1.62 -10.26 2.10
N GLU A 32 -0.50 -10.94 2.40
CA GLU A 32 -0.50 -12.21 3.15
C GLU A 32 -1.10 -12.09 4.56
N LYS A 33 -1.10 -10.89 5.13
CA LYS A 33 -1.64 -10.59 6.46
C LYS A 33 -3.02 -9.92 6.41
N ASP A 34 -3.63 -9.83 5.23
CA ASP A 34 -4.93 -9.18 5.00
C ASP A 34 -5.00 -7.70 5.47
N PHE A 35 -3.86 -7.01 5.56
CA PHE A 35 -3.85 -5.57 5.87
C PHE A 35 -4.32 -4.72 4.69
N ILE A 36 -4.03 -5.19 3.47
CA ILE A 36 -4.47 -4.57 2.23
C ILE A 36 -5.08 -5.63 1.32
N THR A 37 -5.91 -5.19 0.38
CA THR A 37 -6.47 -6.02 -0.69
C THR A 37 -6.08 -5.44 -2.04
N TYR A 38 -6.09 -6.28 -3.07
CA TYR A 38 -5.83 -5.91 -4.45
C TYR A 38 -7.01 -6.36 -5.33
N ASP A 39 -7.74 -5.39 -5.89
CA ASP A 39 -8.84 -5.64 -6.83
C ASP A 39 -8.74 -4.69 -8.03
N LYS A 40 -8.96 -5.21 -9.23
CA LYS A 40 -8.99 -4.44 -10.50
C LYS A 40 -7.82 -3.45 -10.66
N GLY A 41 -6.61 -3.86 -10.28
CA GLY A 41 -5.42 -2.99 -10.39
C GLY A 41 -5.24 -2.00 -9.25
N ILE A 42 -6.03 -2.09 -8.19
CA ILE A 42 -6.05 -1.13 -7.07
C ILE A 42 -5.69 -1.84 -5.76
N TYR A 43 -4.68 -1.32 -5.08
CA TYR A 43 -4.38 -1.65 -3.70
C TYR A 43 -5.14 -0.72 -2.76
N GLN A 44 -5.78 -1.28 -1.72
CA GLN A 44 -6.47 -0.50 -0.69
C GLN A 44 -6.43 -1.21 0.66
N VAL A 45 -6.58 -0.46 1.75
CA VAL A 45 -6.72 -1.03 3.10
C VAL A 45 -7.97 -1.89 3.13
N TYR A 46 -7.84 -3.13 3.61
CA TYR A 46 -8.96 -4.06 3.69
C TYR A 46 -9.90 -3.72 4.85
N ASP A 47 -9.36 -3.61 6.06
CA ASP A 47 -10.16 -3.40 7.27
C ASP A 47 -10.56 -1.93 7.48
N GLN A 48 -11.87 -1.70 7.69
CA GLN A 48 -12.43 -0.35 7.84
C GLN A 48 -12.05 0.30 9.17
N PHE A 49 -11.92 -0.46 10.26
CA PHE A 49 -11.46 0.07 11.54
C PHE A 49 -9.97 0.42 11.51
N PHE A 50 -9.16 -0.38 10.82
CA PHE A 50 -7.76 -0.10 10.59
C PHE A 50 -7.59 1.16 9.75
N GLN A 51 -8.44 1.37 8.74
CA GLN A 51 -8.45 2.63 7.99
C GLN A 51 -8.77 3.84 8.89
N LEU A 52 -9.77 3.74 9.77
CA LEU A 52 -10.11 4.80 10.71
C LEU A 52 -8.97 5.06 11.71
N TRP A 53 -8.32 4.00 12.17
CA TRP A 53 -7.16 4.08 13.06
C TRP A 53 -5.98 4.80 12.38
N LEU A 54 -5.65 4.47 11.13
CA LEU A 54 -4.60 5.15 10.36
C LEU A 54 -4.90 6.65 10.19
N GLN A 55 -6.15 7.00 9.88
CA GLN A 55 -6.58 8.39 9.74
C GLN A 55 -6.46 9.18 11.04
N ARG A 56 -6.76 8.54 12.18
CA ARG A 56 -6.69 9.16 13.51
C ARG A 56 -5.24 9.39 13.94
N ASN A 57 -4.33 8.47 13.62
CA ASN A 57 -2.94 8.54 14.04
C ASN A 57 -2.03 9.35 13.10
N LYS A 58 -2.57 9.90 11.98
CA LYS A 58 -1.84 10.74 11.01
C LYS A 58 -0.42 10.25 10.71
N LEU A 59 -0.32 9.01 10.22
CA LEU A 59 0.87 8.59 9.46
C LEU A 59 0.89 9.31 8.10
#